data_AF-A0A508BIA9-F1
#
_entry.id   AF-A0A508BIA9-F1
#
_cell.length_a   1.000
_cell.length_b   1.000
_cell.length_c   1.000
_cell.angle_alpha   90.00
_cell.angle_beta   90.00
_cell.angle_gamma   90.00
#
_symmetry.space_group_name_H-M   'P 1'
#
loop_
_entity.id
_entity.type
_entity.pdbx_description
1 polymer ?
#
loop_
_entity_poly.entity_id
_entity_poly.type
_entity_poly.pdbx_seq_one_letter_code
_entity_poly.pdbx_strand_id
1 'polypeptide(L)'
;MKWKFCEDFNVKLQNAMPISKLFETENYRPYWLSEDEAKKFYTMPLKDITIVAPDEEKAGVKYAPYYINVDSGENPSFTVRRFLFLDMPLETLWWNNVGNGRLFCALMQFYDYGDTLGNGQWLPQKPMEVMITNRQDGSGEFMFIDGNDPTKRVSHEFSGMDVSDLYVDVPEWGEWQTLIKDFKDRSARKAKS
;
A
#
# COMPACT_ATOMS: atom_id res chain seq x y z
N MET A 1 16.84 -12.49 4.09
CA MET A 1 15.42 -12.44 4.48
C MET A 1 14.60 -12.52 3.19
N LYS A 2 13.51 -13.30 3.14
CA LYS A 2 12.79 -13.60 1.89
C LYS A 2 11.37 -13.06 1.93
N TRP A 3 10.91 -12.50 0.81
CA TRP A 3 9.52 -12.16 0.55
C TRP A 3 8.65 -13.42 0.57
N LYS A 4 7.39 -13.26 0.98
CA LYS A 4 6.38 -14.34 1.02
C LYS A 4 5.23 -13.99 0.08
N PHE A 5 4.49 -14.99 -0.39
CA PHE A 5 3.45 -14.82 -1.40
C PHE A 5 2.18 -15.55 -0.99
N CYS A 6 1.02 -14.92 -1.17
CA CYS A 6 -0.29 -15.54 -0.96
C CYS A 6 -1.32 -14.88 -1.89
N GLU A 7 -2.55 -15.38 -1.94
CA GLU A 7 -3.62 -14.71 -2.71
C GLU A 7 -4.07 -13.44 -1.97
N ASP A 8 -4.35 -13.57 -0.67
CA ASP A 8 -4.76 -12.48 0.21
C ASP A 8 -4.05 -12.59 1.57
N PHE A 9 -3.82 -11.46 2.24
CA PHE A 9 -3.04 -11.37 3.47
C PHE A 9 -3.83 -10.75 4.61
N ASN A 10 -3.94 -11.49 5.71
CA ASN A 10 -4.56 -11.02 6.93
C ASN A 10 -3.56 -10.22 7.76
N VAL A 11 -3.68 -8.89 7.73
CA VAL A 11 -2.80 -7.99 8.49
C VAL A 11 -2.90 -8.21 10.00
N LYS A 12 -4.10 -8.45 10.52
CA LYS A 12 -4.28 -8.62 11.97
C LYS A 12 -3.62 -9.90 12.48
N LEU A 13 -3.69 -10.97 11.69
CA LEU A 13 -3.09 -12.27 12.03
C LEU A 13 -1.65 -12.42 11.52
N GLN A 14 -1.17 -11.48 10.70
CA GLN A 14 0.13 -11.54 10.01
C GLN A 14 0.32 -12.85 9.23
N ASN A 15 -0.74 -13.30 8.54
CA ASN A 15 -0.75 -14.59 7.88
C ASN A 15 -1.54 -14.58 6.56
N ALA A 16 -1.24 -15.52 5.68
CA ALA A 16 -2.02 -15.73 4.46
C ALA A 16 -3.48 -16.08 4.81
N MET A 17 -4.43 -15.49 4.08
CA MET A 17 -5.81 -15.92 4.15
C MET A 17 -5.94 -17.32 3.53
N PRO A 18 -6.85 -18.16 4.04
CA PRO A 18 -7.17 -19.42 3.37
C PRO A 18 -7.76 -19.12 1.99
N ILE A 19 -7.37 -19.90 0.97
CA ILE A 19 -7.95 -19.76 -0.37
C ILE A 19 -9.44 -20.03 -0.26
N SER A 20 -10.26 -19.01 -0.56
CA SER A 20 -11.70 -19.16 -0.71
C SER A 20 -11.98 -19.87 -2.04
N LYS A 21 -11.77 -21.19 -2.08
CA LYS A 21 -12.52 -21.99 -3.06
C LYS A 21 -13.98 -21.86 -2.67
N LEU A 22 -14.74 -21.14 -3.48
CA LEU A 22 -16.15 -20.79 -3.32
C LEU A 22 -17.11 -21.95 -2.93
N PHE A 23 -16.65 -23.21 -2.85
CA PHE A 23 -17.49 -24.38 -2.60
C PHE A 23 -16.87 -25.52 -1.75
N GLU A 24 -15.69 -25.38 -1.14
CA GLU A 24 -15.07 -26.47 -0.37
C GLU A 24 -14.84 -26.09 1.10
N THR A 25 -15.69 -26.61 1.98
CA THR A 25 -15.85 -26.21 3.39
C THR A 25 -14.90 -26.88 4.40
N GLU A 26 -13.82 -27.54 4.00
CA GLU A 26 -13.19 -28.50 4.93
C GLU A 26 -11.76 -28.24 5.41
N ASN A 27 -11.01 -27.24 4.93
CA ASN A 27 -9.71 -26.91 5.56
C ASN A 27 -9.29 -25.44 5.35
N TYR A 28 -9.70 -24.56 6.26
CA TYR A 28 -9.28 -23.15 6.33
C TYR A 28 -7.85 -22.98 6.87
N ARG A 29 -6.85 -23.61 6.24
CA ARG A 29 -5.45 -23.37 6.60
C ARG A 29 -4.90 -22.18 5.81
N PRO A 30 -4.15 -21.27 6.46
CA PRO A 30 -3.35 -20.26 5.76
C PRO A 30 -2.53 -20.93 4.65
N TYR A 31 -2.56 -20.36 3.45
CA TYR A 31 -1.86 -20.91 2.31
C TYR A 31 -0.88 -19.91 1.73
N TRP A 32 0.40 -20.22 1.92
CA TRP A 32 1.52 -19.50 1.32
C TRP A 32 1.90 -20.18 0.01
N LEU A 33 1.99 -19.40 -1.05
CA LEU A 33 2.44 -19.84 -2.37
C LEU A 33 3.96 -20.05 -2.35
N SER A 34 4.42 -21.06 -3.09
CA SER A 34 5.81 -21.12 -3.51
C SER A 34 6.13 -19.99 -4.50
N GLU A 35 7.42 -19.69 -4.69
CA GLU A 35 7.84 -18.66 -5.64
C GLU A 35 7.41 -18.99 -7.09
N ASP A 36 7.44 -20.26 -7.48
CA ASP A 36 7.03 -20.69 -8.82
C ASP A 36 5.52 -20.53 -9.04
N GLU A 37 4.70 -20.87 -8.04
CA GLU A 37 3.26 -20.62 -8.06
C GLU A 37 2.96 -19.12 -8.12
N ALA A 38 3.68 -18.32 -7.33
CA ALA A 38 3.55 -16.88 -7.31
C ALA A 38 3.90 -16.25 -8.67
N LYS A 39 4.99 -16.67 -9.32
CA LYS A 39 5.35 -16.24 -10.70
C LYS A 39 4.27 -16.59 -11.71
N LYS A 40 3.70 -17.79 -11.59
CA LYS A 40 2.59 -18.20 -12.44
C LYS A 40 1.37 -17.29 -12.23
N PHE A 41 1.00 -17.01 -10.98
CA PHE A 41 -0.15 -16.16 -10.67
C PHE A 41 0.07 -14.73 -11.15
N TYR A 42 1.26 -14.19 -10.97
CA TYR A 42 1.64 -12.84 -11.43
C TYR A 42 1.42 -12.62 -12.93
N THR A 43 1.60 -13.65 -13.75
CA THR A 43 1.42 -13.59 -15.21
C THR A 43 0.01 -13.95 -15.68
N MET A 44 -0.85 -14.48 -14.80
CA MET A 44 -2.22 -14.90 -15.14
C MET A 44 -3.20 -13.76 -14.89
N PRO A 45 -3.95 -13.29 -15.90
CA PRO A 45 -4.97 -12.27 -15.68
C PRO A 45 -6.01 -12.69 -14.62
N LEU A 46 -6.48 -11.73 -13.84
CA LEU A 46 -7.55 -11.90 -12.82
C LEU A 46 -7.17 -12.86 -11.67
N LYS A 47 -5.87 -13.12 -11.47
CA LYS A 47 -5.40 -13.85 -10.30
C LYS A 47 -4.86 -12.91 -9.25
N ASP A 48 -5.47 -12.96 -8.07
CA ASP A 48 -4.99 -12.18 -6.94
C ASP A 48 -3.65 -12.73 -6.46
N ILE A 49 -2.67 -11.85 -6.33
CA ILE A 49 -1.42 -12.15 -5.67
C ILE A 49 -1.05 -11.00 -4.74
N THR A 50 -0.73 -11.38 -3.51
CA THR A 50 -0.22 -10.52 -2.47
C THR A 50 1.23 -10.89 -2.19
N ILE A 51 2.12 -9.92 -2.33
CA ILE A 51 3.54 -10.01 -2.00
C ILE A 51 3.74 -9.40 -0.63
N VAL A 52 4.28 -10.17 0.31
CA VAL A 52 4.42 -9.77 1.72
C VAL A 52 5.90 -9.58 2.05
N ALA A 53 6.21 -8.43 2.66
CA ALA A 53 7.54 -8.09 3.13
C ALA A 53 8.14 -9.17 4.03
N PRO A 54 9.48 -9.23 4.12
CA PRO A 54 10.10 -9.87 5.27
C PRO A 54 9.66 -9.23 6.60
N ASP A 55 9.52 -10.07 7.63
CA ASP A 55 9.09 -9.60 8.96
C ASP A 55 10.16 -8.69 9.59
N GLU A 56 9.71 -7.59 10.19
CA GLU A 56 10.49 -6.73 11.07
C GLU A 56 10.11 -6.96 12.52
N GLU A 57 11.02 -6.66 13.46
CA GLU A 57 10.75 -6.74 14.89
C GLU A 57 10.72 -5.34 15.52
N LYS A 58 9.59 -4.99 16.12
CA LYS A 58 9.40 -3.72 16.83
C LYS A 58 8.68 -3.99 18.14
N ALA A 59 9.21 -3.46 19.24
CA ALA A 59 8.66 -3.70 20.59
C ALA A 59 8.46 -5.20 20.93
N GLY A 60 9.34 -6.08 20.45
CA GLY A 60 9.27 -7.53 20.67
C GLY A 60 8.21 -8.27 19.84
N VAL A 61 7.58 -7.60 18.88
CA VAL A 61 6.57 -8.18 18.00
C VAL A 61 7.11 -8.23 16.57
N LYS A 62 7.02 -9.42 15.95
CA LYS A 62 7.36 -9.62 14.54
C LYS A 62 6.15 -9.40 13.65
N TYR A 63 6.29 -8.57 12.63
CA TYR A 63 5.23 -8.25 11.68
C TYR A 63 5.80 -7.86 10.32
N ALA A 64 5.05 -8.07 9.25
CA ALA A 64 5.37 -7.56 7.93
C ALA A 64 5.03 -6.06 7.86
N PRO A 65 6.02 -5.17 7.66
CA PRO A 65 5.82 -3.72 7.62
C PRO A 65 5.07 -3.23 6.38
N TYR A 66 5.05 -4.03 5.30
CA TYR A 66 4.29 -3.74 4.10
C TYR A 66 3.86 -5.02 3.38
N TYR A 67 2.81 -4.90 2.56
CA TYR A 67 2.45 -5.89 1.56
C TYR A 67 1.93 -5.19 0.31
N ILE A 68 1.93 -5.91 -0.80
CA ILE A 68 1.66 -5.38 -2.13
C ILE A 68 0.64 -6.31 -2.78
N ASN A 69 -0.55 -5.79 -3.05
CA ASN A 69 -1.49 -6.47 -3.92
C ASN A 69 -1.15 -6.15 -5.36
N VAL A 70 -1.16 -7.17 -6.20
CA VAL A 70 -0.89 -7.03 -7.63
C VAL A 70 -2.15 -7.37 -8.40
N ASP A 71 -2.58 -6.42 -9.22
CA ASP A 71 -3.52 -6.70 -10.30
C ASP A 71 -2.70 -7.32 -11.44
N SER A 72 -2.73 -8.65 -11.53
CA SER A 72 -1.88 -9.48 -12.39
C SER A 72 -2.26 -9.43 -13.88
N GLY A 73 -1.30 -9.76 -14.74
CA GLY A 73 -1.47 -9.81 -16.19
C GLY A 73 -0.28 -9.23 -16.95
N GLU A 74 -0.48 -8.92 -18.24
CA GLU A 74 0.58 -8.36 -19.11
C GLU A 74 1.04 -6.96 -18.65
N ASN A 75 0.12 -6.17 -18.10
CA ASN A 75 0.36 -4.80 -17.64
C ASN A 75 -0.01 -4.69 -16.15
N PRO A 76 0.82 -5.21 -15.24
CA PRO A 76 0.47 -5.31 -13.84
C PRO A 76 0.39 -3.93 -13.18
N SER A 77 -0.56 -3.78 -12.26
CA SER A 77 -0.70 -2.61 -11.38
C SER A 77 -0.55 -3.06 -9.92
N PHE A 78 -0.18 -2.14 -9.03
CA PHE A 78 0.23 -2.47 -7.68
C PHE A 78 -0.43 -1.56 -6.64
N THR A 79 -0.95 -2.15 -5.57
CA THR A 79 -1.37 -1.43 -4.37
C THR A 79 -0.42 -1.77 -3.23
N VAL A 80 0.43 -0.82 -2.84
CA VAL A 80 1.38 -0.96 -1.73
C VAL A 80 0.71 -0.45 -0.48
N ARG A 81 0.67 -1.26 0.59
CA ARG A 81 0.21 -0.85 1.92
C ARG A 81 1.33 -0.99 2.92
N ARG A 82 1.61 0.07 3.66
CA ARG A 82 2.66 0.11 4.69
C ARG A 82 2.04 0.40 6.05
N PHE A 83 2.65 -0.16 7.11
CA PHE A 83 2.15 -0.10 8.48
C PHE A 83 3.21 0.45 9.43
N LEU A 84 2.78 1.27 10.39
CA LEU A 84 3.65 1.72 11.49
C LEU A 84 3.91 0.60 12.50
N PHE A 85 2.89 -0.21 12.70
CA PHE A 85 2.80 -1.37 13.58
C PHE A 85 1.52 -2.14 13.23
N LEU A 86 1.32 -3.32 13.82
CA LEU A 86 0.15 -4.18 13.58
C LEU A 86 -1.16 -3.40 13.43
N ASP A 87 -1.84 -3.58 12.29
CA ASP A 87 -3.16 -2.99 12.00
C ASP A 87 -3.20 -1.44 12.08
N MET A 88 -2.04 -0.78 12.07
CA MET A 88 -1.90 0.67 12.00
C MET A 88 -1.34 1.09 10.63
N PRO A 89 -2.20 1.26 9.60
CA PRO A 89 -1.74 1.65 8.28
C PRO A 89 -1.07 3.02 8.34
N LEU A 90 0.06 3.17 7.67
CA LEU A 90 0.81 4.41 7.54
C LEU A 90 0.47 5.11 6.23
N GLU A 91 0.49 4.34 5.15
CA GLU A 91 0.24 4.81 3.79
C GLU A 91 -0.24 3.68 2.89
N THR A 92 -1.05 4.04 1.90
CA THR A 92 -1.39 3.20 0.75
C THR A 92 -1.05 3.95 -0.53
N LEU A 93 -0.35 3.29 -1.45
CA LEU A 93 0.07 3.84 -2.73
C LEU A 93 -0.49 2.97 -3.86
N TRP A 94 -1.16 3.59 -4.82
CA TRP A 94 -1.71 2.91 -6.00
C TRP A 94 -0.87 3.26 -7.23
N TRP A 95 -0.13 2.28 -7.70
CA TRP A 95 0.70 2.35 -8.90
C TRP A 95 -0.04 1.71 -10.08
N ASN A 96 -0.54 2.55 -10.97
CA ASN A 96 -1.24 2.10 -12.16
C ASN A 96 -0.26 1.94 -13.33
N ASN A 97 -0.39 0.85 -14.07
CA ASN A 97 0.34 0.70 -15.32
C ASN A 97 -0.12 1.72 -16.36
N VAL A 98 0.84 2.43 -16.95
CA VAL A 98 0.59 3.44 -17.99
C VAL A 98 1.19 3.04 -19.34
N GLY A 99 1.58 1.77 -19.48
CA GLY A 99 2.23 1.21 -20.66
C GLY A 99 3.75 1.39 -20.68
N ASN A 100 4.40 0.74 -21.65
CA ASN A 100 5.85 0.80 -21.87
C ASN A 100 6.69 0.44 -20.64
N GLY A 101 6.20 -0.47 -19.78
CA GLY A 101 6.90 -0.89 -18.58
C GLY A 101 6.97 0.17 -17.48
N ARG A 102 6.07 1.17 -17.49
CA ARG A 102 6.03 2.23 -16.47
C ARG A 102 4.76 2.22 -15.65
N LEU A 103 4.90 2.64 -14.41
CA LEU A 103 3.85 2.84 -13.43
C LEU A 103 3.72 4.32 -13.08
N PHE A 104 2.50 4.76 -12.78
CA PHE A 104 2.19 6.09 -12.27
C PHE A 104 1.42 5.99 -10.94
N CYS A 105 1.85 6.73 -9.93
CA CYS A 105 1.17 6.78 -8.63
C CYS A 105 -0.06 7.70 -8.69
N ALA A 106 -1.19 7.16 -9.13
CA ALA A 106 -2.41 7.90 -9.37
C ALA A 106 -3.15 8.29 -8.08
N LEU A 107 -2.99 7.50 -7.02
CA LEU A 107 -3.59 7.76 -5.72
C LEU A 107 -2.59 7.46 -4.62
N MET A 108 -2.60 8.31 -3.60
CA MET A 108 -1.90 8.11 -2.34
C MET A 108 -2.89 8.33 -1.21
N GLN A 109 -2.78 7.55 -0.15
CA GLN A 109 -3.51 7.75 1.09
C GLN A 109 -2.52 7.66 2.24
N PHE A 110 -2.52 8.66 3.11
CA PHE A 110 -1.70 8.69 4.32
C PHE A 110 -2.59 8.72 5.54
N TYR A 111 -2.14 8.10 6.62
CA TYR A 111 -2.82 8.09 7.90
C TYR A 111 -1.99 8.89 8.90
N ASP A 112 -2.57 9.96 9.43
CA ASP A 112 -1.95 10.82 10.43
C ASP A 112 -2.49 10.50 11.83
N TYR A 113 -1.58 10.02 12.68
CA TYR A 113 -1.84 9.67 14.07
C TYR A 113 -1.41 10.77 15.06
N GLY A 114 -1.05 11.97 14.58
CA GLY A 114 -0.54 13.08 15.41
C GLY A 114 -1.40 13.39 16.63
N ASP A 115 -2.72 13.49 16.44
CA ASP A 115 -3.66 13.75 17.54
C ASP A 115 -3.97 12.50 18.38
N THR A 116 -3.86 11.30 17.78
CA THR A 116 -4.06 10.00 18.45
C THR A 116 -2.95 9.68 19.45
N LEU A 117 -1.71 10.10 19.18
CA LEU A 117 -0.54 9.76 20.01
C LEU A 117 -0.07 10.92 20.90
N GLY A 118 -0.48 12.17 20.63
CA GLY A 118 0.08 13.37 21.26
C GLY A 118 -0.63 13.91 22.51
N ASN A 119 -1.92 13.63 22.73
CA ASN A 119 -2.74 14.52 23.57
C ASN A 119 -3.23 13.96 24.91
N GLY A 120 -2.80 12.76 25.34
CA GLY A 120 -3.17 12.21 26.66
C GLY A 120 -4.68 12.03 26.89
N GLN A 121 -5.52 12.24 25.87
CA GLN A 121 -6.95 12.01 25.90
C GLN A 121 -7.25 10.57 25.46
N TRP A 122 -8.02 9.88 26.30
CA TRP A 122 -8.20 8.43 26.33
C TRP A 122 -9.24 7.87 25.36
N LEU A 123 -9.80 8.68 24.46
CA LEU A 123 -10.64 8.13 23.40
C LEU A 123 -9.75 7.71 22.24
N PRO A 124 -9.88 6.47 21.70
CA PRO A 124 -9.11 6.04 20.55
C PRO A 124 -9.50 6.91 19.35
N GLN A 125 -8.73 7.96 19.09
CA GLN A 125 -8.91 8.77 17.90
C GLN A 125 -8.46 7.98 16.69
N LYS A 126 -9.36 7.80 15.73
CA LYS A 126 -8.99 7.26 14.43
C LYS A 126 -8.08 8.28 13.72
N PRO A 127 -7.07 7.82 12.96
CA PRO A 127 -6.17 8.73 12.28
C PRO A 127 -6.94 9.59 11.27
N MET A 128 -6.49 10.83 11.09
CA MET A 128 -6.93 11.62 9.94
C MET A 128 -6.38 10.98 8.67
N GLU A 129 -7.21 10.88 7.64
CA GLU A 129 -6.77 10.36 6.34
C GLU A 129 -6.50 11.52 5.39
N VAL A 130 -5.37 11.47 4.70
CA VAL A 130 -5.01 12.41 3.65
C VAL A 130 -4.93 11.66 2.34
N MET A 131 -5.87 11.89 1.44
CA MET A 131 -5.89 11.30 0.11
C MET A 131 -5.37 12.31 -0.92
N ILE A 132 -4.51 11.87 -1.82
CA ILE A 132 -3.98 12.67 -2.92
C ILE A 132 -4.23 11.93 -4.22
N THR A 133 -5.12 12.48 -5.05
CA THR A 133 -5.37 12.00 -6.40
C THR A 133 -4.49 12.80 -7.37
N ASN A 134 -3.59 12.11 -8.07
CA ASN A 134 -2.68 12.73 -9.03
C ASN A 134 -3.12 12.45 -10.47
N ARG A 135 -2.89 13.40 -11.36
CA ARG A 135 -3.02 13.25 -12.81
C ARG A 135 -1.67 13.44 -13.48
N GLN A 136 -1.48 12.79 -14.63
CA GLN A 136 -0.21 12.80 -15.36
C GLN A 136 0.19 14.19 -15.89
N ASP A 137 -0.76 15.13 -15.97
CA ASP A 137 -0.54 16.52 -16.36
C ASP A 137 -0.07 17.44 -15.22
N GLY A 138 0.13 16.88 -14.02
CA GLY A 138 0.53 17.64 -12.83
C GLY A 138 -0.62 18.33 -12.10
N SER A 139 -1.87 18.06 -12.48
CA SER A 139 -3.05 18.44 -11.70
C SER A 139 -3.49 17.32 -10.76
N GLY A 140 -4.37 17.66 -9.81
CA GLY A 140 -4.91 16.68 -8.88
C GLY A 140 -5.79 17.30 -7.80
N GLU A 141 -6.07 16.49 -6.79
CA GLU A 141 -6.87 16.88 -5.63
C GLU A 141 -6.23 16.32 -4.36
N PHE A 142 -6.14 17.15 -3.32
CA PHE A 142 -5.88 16.67 -1.96
C PHE A 142 -7.17 16.72 -1.15
N MET A 143 -7.44 15.66 -0.39
CA MET A 143 -8.61 15.53 0.47
C MET A 143 -8.18 15.11 1.87
N PHE A 144 -8.62 15.88 2.86
CA PHE A 144 -8.51 15.53 4.28
C PHE A 144 -9.84 14.94 4.73
N ILE A 145 -9.78 13.81 5.44
CA ILE A 145 -10.94 13.11 5.99
C ILE A 145 -10.70 12.93 7.49
N ASP A 146 -11.61 13.44 8.31
CA ASP A 146 -11.56 13.24 9.76
C ASP A 146 -11.79 11.76 10.08
N GLY A 147 -10.84 11.14 10.80
CA GLY A 147 -10.93 9.72 11.14
C GLY A 147 -12.13 9.37 12.01
N ASN A 148 -12.54 10.29 12.90
CA ASN A 148 -13.65 10.09 13.83
C ASN A 148 -15.01 10.40 13.18
N ASP A 149 -15.02 11.27 12.17
CA ASP A 149 -16.21 11.61 11.38
C ASP A 149 -15.90 11.69 9.88
N PRO A 150 -15.99 10.58 9.14
CA PRO A 150 -15.69 10.54 7.71
C PRO A 150 -16.58 11.42 6.83
N THR A 151 -17.67 11.97 7.37
CA THR A 151 -18.51 12.95 6.65
C THR A 151 -17.87 14.33 6.60
N LYS A 152 -16.95 14.63 7.53
CA LYS A 152 -16.12 15.83 7.53
C LYS A 152 -14.92 15.62 6.62
N ARG A 153 -15.09 16.04 5.37
CA ARG A 153 -14.06 16.03 4.35
C ARG A 153 -13.83 17.44 3.82
N VAL A 154 -12.56 17.79 3.62
CA VAL A 154 -12.15 19.05 3.01
C VAL A 154 -11.26 18.70 1.83
N SER A 155 -11.62 19.16 0.63
CA SER A 155 -10.80 18.94 -0.55
C SER A 155 -10.43 20.22 -1.26
N HIS A 156 -9.31 20.17 -1.95
CA HIS A 156 -8.77 21.27 -2.73
C HIS A 156 -8.04 20.72 -3.95
N GLU A 157 -8.23 21.39 -5.07
CA GLU A 157 -7.53 21.06 -6.31
C GLU A 157 -6.15 21.73 -6.36
N PHE A 158 -5.21 21.09 -7.06
CA PHE A 158 -3.91 21.66 -7.36
C PHE A 158 -3.56 21.47 -8.85
N SER A 159 -2.61 22.28 -9.33
CA SER A 159 -2.07 22.19 -10.69
C SER A 159 -0.60 22.59 -10.72
N GLY A 160 0.11 22.16 -11.77
CA GLY A 160 1.53 22.51 -11.99
C GLY A 160 2.52 21.75 -11.10
N MET A 161 2.11 20.61 -10.52
CA MET A 161 3.02 19.74 -9.79
C MET A 161 3.98 19.03 -10.75
N ASP A 162 5.27 18.96 -10.41
CA ASP A 162 6.21 18.06 -11.08
C ASP A 162 5.87 16.60 -10.75
N VAL A 163 5.52 15.84 -11.80
CA VAL A 163 5.08 14.45 -11.72
C VAL A 163 6.19 13.44 -11.97
N SER A 164 7.42 13.87 -12.32
CA SER A 164 8.54 12.96 -12.64
C SER A 164 8.72 11.87 -11.57
N ASP A 165 8.55 12.32 -10.35
CA ASP A 165 8.72 11.66 -9.08
C ASP A 165 7.51 10.78 -8.68
N LEU A 166 6.44 10.79 -9.48
CA LEU A 166 5.26 9.93 -9.42
C LEU A 166 5.32 8.77 -10.42
N TYR A 167 6.41 8.66 -11.18
CA TYR A 167 6.65 7.53 -12.06
C TYR A 167 7.73 6.61 -11.51
N VAL A 168 7.53 5.32 -11.73
CA VAL A 168 8.55 4.28 -11.56
C VAL A 168 8.44 3.29 -12.71
N ASP A 169 9.49 2.49 -12.92
CA ASP A 169 9.40 1.36 -13.83
C ASP A 169 8.68 0.20 -13.14
N VAL A 170 8.05 -0.67 -13.92
CA VAL A 170 7.51 -1.94 -13.42
C VAL A 170 8.68 -2.73 -12.84
N PRO A 171 8.63 -3.15 -11.56
CA PRO A 171 9.76 -3.83 -10.94
C PRO A 171 10.02 -5.18 -11.58
N GLU A 172 11.30 -5.53 -11.70
CA GLU A 172 11.69 -6.92 -11.93
C GLU A 172 11.25 -7.80 -10.75
N TRP A 173 11.08 -9.10 -11.01
CA TRP A 173 10.68 -10.04 -9.97
C TRP A 173 11.67 -10.06 -8.82
N GLY A 174 11.21 -9.71 -7.62
CA GLY A 174 12.03 -9.62 -6.41
C GLY A 174 12.48 -8.21 -6.05
N GLU A 175 12.36 -7.24 -6.96
CA GLU A 175 12.76 -5.83 -6.76
C GLU A 175 11.59 -4.96 -6.24
N TRP A 176 10.75 -5.54 -5.39
CA TRP A 176 9.50 -4.93 -4.93
C TRP A 176 9.69 -3.68 -4.07
N GLN A 177 10.85 -3.53 -3.43
CA GLN A 177 11.21 -2.34 -2.66
C GLN A 177 11.17 -1.04 -3.47
N THR A 178 11.31 -1.12 -4.81
CA THR A 178 11.26 0.05 -5.69
C THR A 178 9.90 0.75 -5.72
N LEU A 179 8.83 0.01 -5.37
CA LEU A 179 7.46 0.54 -5.24
C LEU A 179 7.23 1.30 -3.92
N ILE A 180 8.16 1.17 -2.96
CA ILE A 180 8.11 1.82 -1.65
C ILE A 180 8.81 3.17 -1.77
N LYS A 181 8.04 4.25 -1.85
CA LYS A 181 8.56 5.62 -1.95
C LYS A 181 8.27 6.39 -0.67
N ASP A 182 9.27 7.08 -0.16
CA ASP A 182 9.07 8.05 0.93
C ASP A 182 8.69 9.41 0.34
N PHE A 183 7.38 9.67 0.26
CA PHE A 183 6.85 10.95 -0.21
C PHE A 183 6.88 12.04 0.89
N LYS A 184 7.08 11.68 2.16
CA LYS A 184 7.08 12.63 3.30
C LYS A 184 8.36 13.46 3.39
N ASP A 185 9.49 12.95 2.89
CA ASP A 185 10.78 13.67 2.95
C ASP A 185 10.87 14.88 1.98
N ARG A 186 9.88 15.05 1.07
CA ARG A 186 9.89 16.13 0.07
C ARG A 186 9.56 17.51 0.63
N SER A 187 8.66 17.59 1.62
CA SER A 187 8.32 18.85 2.31
C SER A 187 9.50 19.38 3.14
N ALA A 188 10.38 18.51 3.62
CA ALA A 188 11.59 18.89 4.35
C ALA A 188 12.71 19.41 3.42
N ARG A 189 12.82 18.89 2.19
CA ARG A 189 13.86 19.29 1.22
C ARG A 189 13.54 20.60 0.50
N LYS A 190 12.27 20.87 0.17
CA LYS A 190 11.86 22.16 -0.45
C LYS A 190 11.92 23.35 0.52
N ALA A 191 11.94 23.12 1.84
CA ALA A 191 12.13 24.19 2.83
C ALA A 191 13.62 24.61 2.99
N LYS A 192 14.54 23.96 2.26
CA LYS A 192 16.00 24.19 2.35
C LYS A 192 16.65 24.58 1.02
N SER A 193 15.89 24.79 -0.06
CA SER A 193 16.37 25.33 -1.34
C SER A 193 15.79 26.71 -1.57
#